data_AF-A0A6A3W1P5-F1
#
_entry.id   AF-A0A6A3W1P5-F1
#
_cell.length_a   1.000
_cell.length_b   1.000
_cell.length_c   1.000
_cell.angle_alpha   90.00
_cell.angle_beta   90.00
_cell.angle_gamma   90.00
#
_symmetry.space_group_name_H-M   'P 1'
#
loop_
_entity.id
_entity.type
_entity.pdbx_description
1 polymer ?
#
loop_
_entity_poly.entity_id
_entity_poly.type
_entity_poly.pdbx_seq_one_letter_code
_entity_poly.pdbx_strand_id
1 'polypeptide(L)'
;MSLMPELQAQEIYQDHPRPRVFRALWGWRKLFLRCHRLSIRRKTREGQTTPEDALLKTAEFSEKVRNKMKELGIVVVYNADQTRALNGKYYRPAY
;
A
#
# COMPACT_ATOMS: atom_id res chain seq x y z
N MET A 1 9.07 43.71 -8.12
CA MET A 1 8.55 43.38 -6.78
C MET A 1 7.11 43.86 -6.71
N SER A 2 6.14 42.96 -6.81
CA SER A 2 4.70 43.27 -6.89
C SER A 2 4.07 43.10 -5.51
N LEU A 3 4.17 44.12 -4.64
CA LEU A 3 3.71 44.07 -3.25
C LEU A 3 2.20 44.30 -3.09
N MET A 4 1.54 44.91 -4.08
CA MET A 4 0.13 45.31 -3.97
C MET A 4 -0.88 44.13 -3.95
N PRO A 5 -0.75 43.09 -4.80
CA PRO A 5 -1.75 42.02 -4.83
C PRO A 5 -1.70 41.12 -3.59
N GLU A 6 -0.51 40.91 -3.03
CA GLU A 6 -0.30 40.05 -1.86
C GLU A 6 -0.86 40.70 -0.59
N LEU A 7 -0.62 42.01 -0.41
CA LEU A 7 -1.18 42.78 0.69
C LEU A 7 -2.71 42.83 0.63
N GLN A 8 -3.29 43.08 -0.54
CA GLN A 8 -4.75 43.06 -0.73
C GLN A 8 -5.36 41.69 -0.44
N ALA A 9 -4.73 40.61 -0.90
CA ALA A 9 -5.20 39.26 -0.61
C ALA A 9 -5.16 38.96 0.90
N GLN A 10 -4.17 39.49 1.62
CA GLN A 10 -4.02 39.32 3.06
C GLN A 10 -5.05 40.14 3.85
N GLU A 11 -5.34 41.38 3.45
CA GLU A 11 -6.41 42.20 4.06
C GLU A 11 -7.78 41.52 3.91
N ILE A 12 -8.13 41.10 2.69
CA ILE A 12 -9.35 40.34 2.39
C ILE A 12 -9.43 39.06 3.22
N TYR A 13 -8.30 38.37 3.41
CA TYR A 13 -8.25 37.15 4.22
C TYR A 13 -8.49 37.42 5.72
N GLN A 14 -8.06 38.56 6.25
CA GLN A 14 -8.25 38.91 7.66
C GLN A 14 -9.66 39.45 7.95
N ASP A 15 -10.25 40.21 7.02
CA ASP A 15 -11.57 40.84 7.18
C ASP A 15 -12.76 39.89 7.05
N HIS A 16 -12.53 38.61 6.72
CA HIS A 16 -13.59 37.65 6.48
C HIS A 16 -13.68 36.59 7.60
N PRO A 17 -14.87 36.35 8.17
CA PRO A 17 -15.04 35.32 9.17
C PRO A 17 -14.69 33.96 8.58
N ARG A 18 -13.73 33.28 9.21
CA ARG A 18 -13.24 31.98 8.73
C ARG A 18 -14.37 30.96 8.85
N PRO A 19 -14.75 30.26 7.77
CA PRO A 19 -15.69 29.18 7.89
C PRO A 19 -15.07 28.10 8.78
N ARG A 20 -15.82 27.62 9.78
CA ARG A 20 -15.39 26.50 10.66
C ARG A 20 -15.02 25.24 9.86
N VAL A 21 -15.56 25.10 8.65
CA VAL A 21 -15.29 23.99 7.73
C VAL A 21 -14.97 24.53 6.36
N PHE A 22 -13.77 24.26 5.86
CA PHE A 22 -13.38 24.61 4.49
C PHE A 22 -14.23 23.83 3.48
N ARG A 23 -15.00 24.54 2.65
CA ARG A 23 -15.76 23.97 1.53
C ARG A 23 -15.28 24.57 0.22
N ALA A 24 -14.49 23.80 -0.53
CA ALA A 24 -14.21 24.11 -1.93
C ALA A 24 -15.23 23.45 -2.87
N LEU A 25 -15.59 24.16 -3.94
CA LEU A 25 -16.36 23.62 -5.07
C LEU A 25 -15.61 22.47 -5.76
N TRP A 26 -16.36 21.56 -6.37
CA TRP A 26 -15.80 20.42 -7.11
C TRP A 26 -14.81 20.84 -8.21
N GLY A 27 -15.12 21.91 -8.94
CA GLY A 27 -14.22 22.47 -9.96
C GLY A 27 -12.88 22.94 -9.39
N TRP A 28 -12.92 23.69 -8.28
CA TRP A 28 -11.73 24.17 -7.58
C TRP A 28 -10.85 23.00 -7.11
N ARG A 29 -11.46 21.95 -6.53
CA ARG A 29 -10.74 20.74 -6.09
C ARG A 29 -10.02 20.06 -7.25
N LYS A 30 -10.67 19.90 -8.41
CA LYS A 30 -10.03 19.29 -9.60
C LYS A 30 -8.86 20.12 -10.12
N LEU A 31 -9.04 21.44 -10.21
CA LEU A 31 -8.00 22.36 -10.68
C LEU A 31 -6.81 22.35 -9.73
N PHE A 32 -7.05 22.44 -8.43
CA PHE A 32 -6.01 22.37 -7.41
C PHE A 32 -5.18 21.09 -7.52
N LEU A 33 -5.82 19.92 -7.57
CA LEU A 33 -5.12 18.65 -7.73
C LEU A 33 -4.27 18.62 -9.01
N ARG A 34 -4.80 19.16 -10.12
CA ARG A 34 -4.08 19.25 -11.40
C ARG A 34 -2.86 20.18 -11.34
N CYS A 35 -3.04 21.39 -10.83
CA CYS A 35 -1.96 22.39 -10.71
C CYS A 35 -0.81 21.89 -9.84
N HIS A 36 -1.12 21.13 -8.80
CA HIS A 36 -0.13 20.61 -7.85
C HIS A 36 0.29 19.15 -8.12
N ARG A 37 -0.10 18.55 -9.25
CA ARG A 37 0.21 17.17 -9.63
C ARG A 37 -0.18 16.12 -8.57
N LEU A 38 -1.24 16.41 -7.82
CA LEU A 38 -1.80 15.52 -6.81
C LEU A 38 -2.88 14.62 -7.43
N SER A 39 -2.98 13.38 -6.95
CA SER A 39 -4.04 12.46 -7.37
C SER A 39 -4.60 11.72 -6.16
N ILE A 40 -5.93 11.73 -6.00
CA ILE A 40 -6.60 10.89 -5.01
C ILE A 40 -6.63 9.48 -5.58
N ARG A 41 -5.84 8.58 -5.01
CA ARG A 41 -5.82 7.17 -5.41
C ARG A 41 -6.42 6.32 -4.31
N ARG A 42 -7.26 5.36 -4.69
CA ARG A 42 -7.67 4.29 -3.78
C ARG A 42 -6.43 3.43 -3.48
N LYS A 43 -6.20 3.10 -2.21
CA LYS A 43 -5.21 2.09 -1.83
C LYS A 43 -5.52 0.81 -2.60
N THR A 44 -4.62 0.41 -3.49
CA THR A 44 -4.82 -0.68 -4.46
C THR A 44 -3.98 -1.92 -4.16
N ARG A 45 -3.33 -1.98 -2.99
CA ARG A 45 -2.64 -3.17 -2.49
C ARG A 45 -2.85 -3.34 -0.98
N GLU A 46 -3.12 -4.57 -0.57
CA GLU A 46 -3.09 -5.05 0.82
C GLU A 46 -1.68 -5.09 1.44
N GLY A 47 -0.65 -4.67 0.69
CA GLY A 47 0.76 -4.63 1.11
C GLY A 47 1.08 -3.59 2.19
N GLN A 48 0.08 -3.10 2.90
CA GLN A 48 0.24 -2.27 4.10
C GLN A 48 -0.42 -2.97 5.29
N THR A 49 -0.14 -4.27 5.41
CA THR A 49 -0.20 -4.96 6.69
C THR A 49 0.97 -4.43 7.52
N THR A 50 0.74 -4.07 8.79
CA THR A 50 1.84 -3.68 9.68
C THR A 50 2.84 -4.84 9.78
N PRO A 51 4.14 -4.57 9.96
CA PRO A 51 5.15 -5.63 10.02
C PRO A 51 4.84 -6.66 11.12
N GLU A 52 4.22 -6.22 12.21
CA GLU A 52 3.78 -7.08 13.33
C GLU A 52 2.68 -8.06 12.90
N ASP A 53 1.63 -7.58 12.24
CA ASP A 53 0.53 -8.42 11.75
C ASP A 53 1.02 -9.42 10.69
N ALA A 54 2.04 -9.06 9.90
CA ALA A 54 2.64 -9.94 8.91
C ALA A 54 3.43 -11.09 9.55
N LEU A 55 4.16 -10.82 10.64
CA LEU A 55 4.89 -11.85 11.38
C LEU A 55 3.94 -12.86 12.03
N LEU A 56 2.85 -12.39 12.65
CA LEU A 56 1.83 -13.24 13.25
C LEU A 56 1.20 -14.18 12.20
N LYS A 57 0.75 -13.62 11.06
CA LYS A 57 0.19 -14.42 9.96
C LYS A 57 1.19 -15.43 9.40
N THR A 58 2.47 -15.10 9.35
CA THR A 58 3.53 -16.00 8.87
C THR A 58 3.74 -17.16 9.85
N ALA A 59 3.70 -16.90 11.16
CA ALA A 59 3.82 -17.93 12.19
C ALA A 59 2.63 -18.91 12.14
N GLU A 60 1.40 -18.39 12.10
CA GLU A 60 0.18 -19.20 11.99
C GLU A 60 0.18 -20.06 10.72
N PHE A 61 0.57 -19.48 9.59
CA PHE A 61 0.67 -20.21 8.33
C PHE A 61 1.72 -21.33 8.40
N SER A 62 2.89 -21.03 8.97
CA SER A 62 3.97 -22.02 9.13
C SER A 62 3.54 -23.20 10.01
N GLU A 63 2.77 -22.95 11.06
CA GLU A 63 2.22 -23.99 11.93
C GLU A 63 1.22 -24.89 11.18
N LYS A 64 0.28 -24.28 10.44
CA LYS A 64 -0.68 -25.02 9.61
C LYS A 64 0.02 -25.92 8.61
N VAL A 65 1.06 -25.42 7.92
CA VAL A 65 1.86 -26.21 6.97
C VAL A 65 2.54 -27.39 7.68
N ARG A 66 3.22 -27.16 8.82
CA ARG A 66 3.88 -28.23 9.58
C ARG A 66 2.92 -29.31 10.06
N ASN A 67 1.74 -28.94 10.53
CA ASN A 67 0.72 -29.90 10.98
C ASN A 67 0.23 -30.75 9.81
N LYS A 68 -0.01 -30.13 8.64
CA LYS A 68 -0.40 -30.87 7.43
C LYS A 68 0.71 -31.78 6.92
N MET A 69 1.98 -31.36 7.01
CA MET A 69 3.12 -32.22 6.66
C MET A 69 3.18 -33.48 7.53
N LYS A 70 2.95 -33.34 8.84
CA LYS A 70 2.91 -34.50 9.76
C LYS A 70 1.76 -35.44 9.44
N GLU A 71 0.57 -34.90 9.21
CA GLU A 71 -0.64 -35.69 8.88
C GLU A 71 -0.46 -36.51 7.60
N LEU A 72 0.16 -35.92 6.57
CA LEU A 72 0.34 -36.53 5.25
C LEU A 72 1.67 -37.29 5.09
N GLY A 73 2.55 -37.27 6.11
CA GLY A 73 3.88 -37.88 6.03
C GLY A 73 4.82 -37.21 5.01
N ILE A 74 4.63 -35.92 4.74
CA ILE A 74 5.42 -35.17 3.76
C ILE A 74 6.75 -34.74 4.39
N VAL A 75 7.87 -35.14 3.76
CA VAL A 75 9.23 -34.82 4.24
C VAL A 75 9.71 -33.46 3.71
N VAL A 76 9.31 -33.08 2.49
CA VAL A 76 9.78 -31.84 1.84
C VAL A 76 8.60 -31.11 1.19
N VAL A 77 8.51 -29.80 1.43
CA VAL A 77 7.53 -28.92 0.79
C VAL A 77 8.29 -27.91 -0.06
N TYR A 78 7.89 -27.78 -1.32
CA TYR A 78 8.42 -26.82 -2.25
C TYR A 78 7.41 -25.69 -2.48
N ASN A 79 7.90 -24.47 -2.57
CA ASN A 79 7.06 -23.35 -2.98
C ASN A 79 6.73 -23.44 -4.48
N ALA A 80 5.69 -22.73 -4.93
CA ALA A 80 5.17 -22.81 -6.30
C ALA A 80 6.19 -22.34 -7.37
N ASP A 81 7.12 -21.48 -6.99
CA ASP A 81 8.25 -21.06 -7.81
C ASP A 81 9.36 -22.13 -7.89
N GLN A 82 9.58 -22.90 -6.83
CA GLN A 82 10.56 -23.98 -6.76
C GLN A 82 10.13 -25.22 -7.57
N THR A 83 8.83 -25.51 -7.66
CA THR A 83 8.29 -26.60 -8.48
C THR A 83 8.52 -26.39 -9.98
N ARG A 84 8.58 -25.13 -10.45
CA ARG A 84 8.94 -24.80 -11.83
C ARG A 84 10.36 -25.25 -12.18
N ALA A 85 11.29 -25.24 -11.23
CA ALA A 85 12.66 -25.72 -11.43
C ALA A 85 12.76 -27.26 -11.41
N LEU A 86 11.93 -27.92 -10.59
CA LEU A 86 11.93 -29.38 -10.43
C LEU A 86 11.30 -30.12 -11.62
N ASN A 87 10.21 -29.59 -12.19
CA ASN A 87 9.54 -30.21 -13.34
C ASN A 87 10.35 -30.09 -14.65
N GLY A 88 11.40 -29.27 -14.68
CA GLY A 88 12.26 -29.09 -15.85
C GLY A 88 13.41 -30.08 -15.96
N LYS A 89 13.82 -30.75 -14.87
CA LYS A 89 14.99 -31.66 -14.86
C LYS A 89 14.81 -32.73 -13.80
N TYR A 90 14.70 -33.98 -14.24
CA TYR A 90 14.80 -35.17 -13.40
C TYR A 90 15.95 -35.06 -12.39
N TYR A 91 15.62 -35.15 -11.10
CA TYR A 91 16.60 -35.23 -10.02
C TYR A 91 17.24 -36.63 -10.04
N ARG A 92 18.51 -36.73 -10.44
CA ARG A 92 19.34 -37.91 -10.13
C ARG A 92 19.92 -37.73 -8.73
N PRO A 93 19.60 -38.58 -7.75
CA PRO A 93 20.35 -38.58 -6.50
C PRO A 93 21.73 -39.19 -6.78
N ALA A 94 22.79 -38.45 -6.49
CA ALA A 94 24.12 -39.02 -6.31
C ALA A 94 24.16 -39.67 -4.92
N TYR A 95 24.60 -40.92 -4.88
CA TYR A 95 24.93 -41.65 -3.64
C TYR A 95 25.98 -40.89 -2.82
#